data_AF-A0A183JQB6-F1
#
_entry.id   AF-A0A183JQB6-F1
#
_cell.length_a   1.000
_cell.length_b   1.000
_cell.length_c   1.000
_cell.angle_alpha   90.00
_cell.angle_beta   90.00
_cell.angle_gamma   90.00
#
_symmetry.space_group_name_H-M   'P 1'
#
loop_
_entity.id
_entity.type
_entity.pdbx_description
1 polymer ?
#
loop_
_entity_poly.entity_id
_entity_poly.type
_entity_poly.pdbx_seq_one_letter_code
_entity_poly.pdbx_strand_id
1 'polypeptide(L)'
;MGLKYDGTAFGIFFLNSNAQEVAITPLPAITYRTIGGILDFFVFTGPKPLDVINQYYDLIGHPTIPPYWSLGFHICRYGIKNLDEAKEVLKRNMEAGIPIDAQWFDIDYMDAYKIWSVDTKRFGGMDVFVRDVLRKNYSMRTVLIVDPAISTKGGPGYRPYEDVELGHRF
;
A
#
# COMPACT_ATOMS: atom_id res chain seq x y z
N MET A 1 14.86 -6.62 -17.08
CA MET A 1 15.08 -7.95 -17.73
C MET A 1 15.34 -7.72 -19.20
N GLY A 2 16.33 -8.39 -19.79
CA GLY A 2 16.58 -8.41 -21.23
C GLY A 2 16.19 -9.77 -21.82
N LEU A 3 15.46 -9.75 -22.93
CA LEU A 3 15.06 -10.95 -23.68
C LEU A 3 15.91 -11.06 -24.96
N LYS A 4 16.40 -12.27 -25.25
CA LYS A 4 17.14 -12.59 -26.47
C LYS A 4 16.20 -13.23 -27.51
N TYR A 5 16.59 -13.17 -28.78
CA TYR A 5 15.80 -13.71 -29.89
C TYR A 5 15.52 -15.22 -29.79
N ASP A 6 16.37 -15.96 -29.09
CA ASP A 6 16.22 -17.40 -28.83
C ASP A 6 15.24 -17.72 -27.68
N GLY A 7 14.60 -16.70 -27.10
CA GLY A 7 13.67 -16.84 -25.97
C GLY A 7 14.34 -16.94 -24.61
N THR A 8 15.68 -16.91 -24.54
CA THR A 8 16.40 -16.84 -23.26
C THR A 8 16.41 -15.41 -22.70
N ALA A 9 16.54 -15.30 -21.38
CA ALA A 9 16.48 -14.02 -20.68
C ALA A 9 17.63 -13.86 -19.68
N PHE A 10 17.95 -12.61 -19.37
CA PHE A 10 18.83 -12.23 -18.27
C PHE A 10 18.24 -11.04 -17.48
N GLY A 11 18.69 -10.86 -16.24
CA GLY A 11 18.31 -9.76 -15.37
C GLY A 11 19.52 -8.95 -14.93
N ILE A 12 19.31 -7.66 -14.70
CA ILE A 12 20.28 -6.76 -14.08
C ILE A 12 19.53 -6.01 -12.98
N PHE A 13 20.06 -6.02 -11.76
CA PHE A 13 19.59 -5.20 -10.65
C PHE A 13 20.74 -4.29 -10.22
N PHE A 14 20.49 -2.98 -10.26
CA PHE A 14 21.40 -1.97 -9.75
C PHE A 14 20.94 -1.58 -8.35
N LEU A 15 21.66 -2.05 -7.32
CA LEU A 15 21.33 -1.79 -5.92
C LEU A 15 21.83 -0.40 -5.52
N ASN A 16 21.05 0.62 -5.87
CA ASN A 16 21.33 2.01 -5.54
C ASN A 16 20.02 2.76 -5.27
N SER A 17 19.94 3.48 -4.16
CA SER A 17 18.73 4.17 -3.71
C SER A 17 18.81 5.70 -3.84
N ASN A 18 19.90 6.24 -4.40
CA ASN A 18 20.01 7.67 -4.67
C ASN A 18 19.10 8.05 -5.86
N ALA A 19 18.81 9.35 -6.00
CA ALA A 19 18.11 9.85 -7.18
C ALA A 19 18.93 9.50 -8.43
N GLN A 20 18.25 8.89 -9.41
CA GLN A 20 18.91 8.34 -10.58
C GLN A 20 18.01 8.40 -11.81
N GLU A 21 18.65 8.45 -12.97
CA GLU A 21 18.04 8.39 -14.29
C GLU A 21 18.51 7.11 -14.99
N VAL A 22 17.60 6.45 -15.70
CA VAL A 22 17.91 5.35 -16.61
C VAL A 22 17.57 5.79 -18.03
N ALA A 23 18.59 6.06 -18.83
CA ALA A 23 18.42 6.47 -20.22
C ALA A 23 18.51 5.26 -21.16
N ILE A 24 17.49 5.09 -22.01
CA ILE A 24 17.42 4.07 -23.05
C ILE A 24 17.57 4.78 -24.41
N THR A 25 18.44 4.25 -25.26
CA THR A 25 18.67 4.81 -26.60
C THR A 25 18.06 3.93 -27.70
N PRO A 26 17.94 4.40 -28.95
CA PRO A 26 17.55 3.54 -30.08
C PRO A 26 18.54 2.41 -30.38
N LEU A 27 19.81 2.56 -29.98
CA LEU A 27 20.78 1.45 -29.95
C LEU A 27 20.48 0.57 -28.72
N PRO A 28 20.78 -0.75 -28.76
CA PRO A 28 20.52 -1.66 -27.64
C PRO A 28 21.50 -1.41 -26.48
N ALA A 29 21.36 -0.26 -25.82
CA ALA A 29 22.20 0.23 -24.75
C ALA A 29 21.34 0.95 -23.70
N ILE A 30 21.76 0.79 -22.44
CA ILE A 30 21.16 1.44 -21.27
C ILE A 30 22.28 2.19 -20.54
N THR A 31 22.02 3.43 -20.14
CA THR A 31 22.93 4.23 -19.32
C THR A 31 22.30 4.54 -17.98
N TYR A 32 22.96 4.15 -16.89
CA TYR A 32 22.59 4.51 -15.52
C TYR A 32 23.31 5.78 -15.09
N ARG A 33 22.58 6.77 -14.58
CA ARG A 33 23.13 8.01 -14.01
C ARG A 33 22.60 8.17 -12.60
N THR A 34 23.44 8.02 -11.58
CA THR A 34 23.07 8.23 -10.18
C THR A 34 23.85 9.40 -9.59
N ILE A 35 23.24 10.12 -8.64
CA ILE A 35 23.88 11.25 -7.96
C ILE A 35 24.75 10.83 -6.76
N GLY A 36 24.83 9.54 -6.44
CA GLY A 36 25.61 9.06 -5.30
C GLY A 36 25.56 7.55 -5.08
N GLY A 37 26.09 7.12 -3.94
CA GLY A 37 26.23 5.71 -3.60
C GLY A 37 27.39 5.04 -4.35
N ILE A 38 27.29 3.73 -4.51
CA ILE A 38 28.26 2.91 -5.25
C ILE A 38 27.58 2.25 -6.47
N LEU A 39 28.40 1.69 -7.35
CA LEU A 39 27.95 0.88 -8.49
C LEU A 39 27.88 -0.60 -8.08
N ASP A 40 26.80 -0.99 -7.40
CA ASP A 40 26.56 -2.37 -6.96
C ASP A 40 25.56 -3.08 -7.89
N PHE A 41 26.06 -3.98 -8.74
CA PHE A 41 25.28 -4.64 -9.79
C PHE A 41 25.19 -6.15 -9.56
N PHE A 42 23.96 -6.66 -9.66
CA PHE A 42 23.66 -8.09 -9.67
C PHE A 42 23.19 -8.50 -11.07
N VAL A 43 23.73 -9.61 -11.58
CA VAL A 43 23.38 -10.17 -12.90
C VAL A 43 22.77 -11.54 -12.72
N PHE A 44 21.57 -11.72 -13.27
CA PHE A 44 20.80 -12.96 -13.22
C PHE A 44 20.79 -13.59 -14.61
N THR A 45 21.22 -14.85 -14.72
CA THR A 45 21.54 -15.46 -16.02
C THR A 45 20.41 -16.28 -16.62
N GLY A 46 19.30 -16.49 -15.90
CA GLY A 46 18.15 -17.24 -16.41
C GLY A 46 18.42 -18.76 -16.48
N PRO A 47 18.09 -19.46 -17.58
CA PRO A 47 17.84 -18.93 -18.92
C PRO A 47 16.37 -18.57 -19.23
N LYS A 48 15.38 -19.09 -18.50
CA LYS A 48 13.98 -18.71 -18.73
C LYS A 48 13.66 -17.40 -18.01
N PRO A 49 12.71 -16.59 -18.50
CA PRO A 49 12.24 -15.39 -17.80
C PRO A 49 11.85 -15.66 -16.34
N LEU A 50 11.18 -16.79 -16.07
CA LEU A 50 10.82 -17.19 -14.70
C LEU A 50 12.04 -17.49 -13.83
N ASP A 51 13.09 -18.11 -14.38
CA ASP A 51 14.32 -18.39 -13.65
C ASP A 51 15.01 -17.08 -13.23
N VAL A 52 15.03 -16.08 -14.12
CA VAL A 52 15.55 -14.73 -13.83
C VAL A 52 14.80 -14.08 -12.67
N ILE A 53 13.46 -14.17 -12.65
CA ILE A 53 12.64 -13.62 -11.56
C ILE A 53 12.91 -14.35 -10.25
N ASN A 54 13.01 -15.69 -10.26
CA ASN A 54 13.32 -16.46 -9.06
C ASN A 54 14.70 -16.11 -8.49
N GLN A 55 15.73 -16.03 -9.35
CA GLN A 55 17.08 -15.62 -8.94
C GLN A 55 17.10 -14.21 -8.33
N TYR A 56 16.28 -13.29 -8.85
CA TYR A 56 16.11 -11.96 -8.28
C TYR A 56 15.44 -12.00 -6.90
N TYR A 57 14.38 -12.78 -6.72
CA TYR A 57 13.73 -12.95 -5.41
C TYR A 57 14.58 -13.68 -4.38
N ASP A 58 15.45 -14.61 -4.80
CA ASP A 58 16.43 -15.23 -3.90
C ASP A 58 17.43 -14.19 -3.33
N LEU A 59 17.65 -13.08 -4.05
CA LEU A 59 18.47 -11.96 -3.58
C LEU A 59 17.68 -10.98 -2.72
N ILE A 60 16.53 -10.48 -3.20
CA ILE A 60 15.80 -9.37 -2.53
C ILE A 60 14.75 -9.82 -1.52
N GLY A 61 14.47 -11.11 -1.44
CA GLY A 61 13.37 -11.68 -0.67
C GLY A 61 12.16 -12.01 -1.54
N HIS A 62 11.50 -13.12 -1.20
CA HIS A 62 10.29 -13.59 -1.87
C HIS A 62 9.06 -12.77 -1.45
N PRO A 63 8.06 -12.60 -2.33
CA PRO A 63 6.79 -11.98 -1.95
C PRO A 63 6.14 -12.67 -0.75
N THR A 64 5.55 -11.89 0.14
CA THR A 64 4.78 -12.43 1.27
C THR A 64 3.49 -13.10 0.79
N ILE A 65 3.02 -14.10 1.54
CA ILE A 65 1.73 -14.75 1.28
C ILE A 65 0.62 -13.84 1.81
N PRO A 66 -0.26 -13.29 0.96
CA PRO A 66 -1.34 -12.46 1.41
C PRO A 66 -2.41 -13.29 2.16
N PRO A 67 -3.15 -12.69 3.11
CA PRO A 67 -4.28 -13.38 3.73
C PRO A 67 -5.39 -13.60 2.69
N TYR A 68 -6.07 -14.75 2.75
CA TYR A 68 -7.03 -15.16 1.70
C TYR A 68 -8.10 -14.09 1.35
N TRP A 69 -8.63 -13.39 2.35
CA TRP A 69 -9.64 -12.35 2.16
C TRP A 69 -9.17 -11.19 1.27
N SER A 70 -7.85 -10.91 1.22
CA SER A 70 -7.34 -9.79 0.43
C SER A 70 -7.25 -10.09 -1.06
N LEU A 71 -7.59 -11.32 -1.47
CA LEU A 71 -7.73 -11.71 -2.88
C LEU A 71 -9.14 -11.42 -3.42
N GLY A 72 -10.08 -11.07 -2.54
CA GLY A 72 -11.44 -10.71 -2.88
C GLY A 72 -11.59 -9.26 -3.36
N PHE A 73 -12.84 -8.82 -3.56
CA PHE A 73 -13.10 -7.47 -4.05
C PHE A 73 -13.07 -6.44 -2.91
N HIS A 74 -12.36 -5.34 -3.15
CA HIS A 74 -12.15 -4.27 -2.18
C HIS A 74 -12.85 -2.99 -2.67
N ILE A 75 -13.54 -2.28 -1.78
CA ILE A 75 -14.18 -1.00 -2.10
C ILE A 75 -13.55 0.14 -1.29
N CYS A 76 -13.15 1.20 -1.98
CA CYS A 76 -12.53 2.40 -1.41
C CYS A 76 -12.93 3.62 -2.21
N ARG A 77 -12.96 4.80 -1.56
CA ARG A 77 -13.07 6.08 -2.22
C ARG A 77 -12.60 7.21 -1.29
N TYR A 78 -11.81 8.14 -1.82
CA TYR A 78 -11.62 9.46 -1.23
C TYR A 78 -12.86 10.34 -1.45
N GLY A 79 -13.32 11.00 -0.39
CA GLY A 79 -14.44 11.93 -0.38
C GLY A 79 -15.74 11.34 0.17
N ILE A 80 -15.66 10.26 0.96
CA ILE A 80 -16.82 9.76 1.72
C ILE A 80 -17.09 10.74 2.86
N LYS A 81 -18.23 11.42 2.83
CA LYS A 81 -18.46 12.58 3.71
C LYS A 81 -18.62 12.16 5.18
N ASN A 82 -19.27 11.04 5.42
CA ASN A 82 -19.61 10.53 6.75
C ASN A 82 -19.90 9.03 6.72
N LEU A 83 -20.11 8.44 7.90
CA LEU A 83 -20.36 7.01 8.06
C LEU A 83 -21.66 6.54 7.39
N ASP A 84 -22.69 7.38 7.28
CA ASP A 84 -23.96 7.00 6.66
C ASP A 84 -23.84 6.86 5.15
N GLU A 85 -23.06 7.74 4.50
CA GLU A 85 -22.71 7.57 3.09
C GLU A 85 -21.93 6.25 2.86
N ALA A 86 -21.00 5.90 3.76
CA ALA A 86 -20.29 4.62 3.69
C ALA A 86 -21.26 3.42 3.78
N LYS A 87 -22.21 3.46 4.71
CA LYS A 87 -23.27 2.44 4.84
C LYS A 87 -24.14 2.35 3.59
N GLU A 88 -24.51 3.49 3.00
CA GLU A 88 -25.33 3.53 1.78
C GLU A 88 -24.59 2.94 0.58
N VAL A 89 -23.30 3.25 0.42
CA VAL A 89 -22.45 2.66 -0.61
C VAL A 89 -22.39 1.14 -0.44
N LEU A 90 -22.11 0.65 0.77
CA LEU A 90 -22.12 -0.78 1.06
C LEU A 90 -23.47 -1.42 0.72
N LYS A 91 -24.56 -0.84 1.25
CA LYS A 91 -25.93 -1.34 1.05
C LYS A 91 -26.26 -1.50 -0.43
N ARG A 92 -26.00 -0.48 -1.25
CA ARG A 92 -26.28 -0.54 -2.70
C ARG A 92 -25.51 -1.65 -3.41
N ASN A 93 -24.26 -1.90 -3.04
CA ASN A 93 -23.47 -2.99 -3.62
C ASN A 93 -24.01 -4.37 -3.18
N MET A 94 -24.37 -4.52 -1.91
CA MET A 94 -24.97 -5.76 -1.40
C MET A 94 -26.33 -6.05 -2.07
N GLU A 95 -27.17 -5.03 -2.25
CA GLU A 95 -28.45 -5.14 -2.96
C GLU A 95 -28.27 -5.50 -4.45
N ALA A 96 -27.18 -5.05 -5.07
CA ALA A 96 -26.80 -5.43 -6.43
C ALA A 96 -26.16 -6.83 -6.54
N GLY A 97 -25.97 -7.54 -5.42
CA GLY A 97 -25.35 -8.87 -5.40
C GLY A 97 -23.84 -8.86 -5.67
N ILE A 98 -23.16 -7.73 -5.47
CA ILE A 98 -21.71 -7.61 -5.66
C ILE A 98 -21.01 -8.16 -4.42
N PRO A 99 -20.16 -9.21 -4.55
CA PRO A 99 -19.37 -9.70 -3.42
C PRO A 99 -18.30 -8.66 -3.05
N ILE A 100 -18.20 -8.34 -1.76
CA ILE A 100 -17.16 -7.45 -1.22
C ILE A 100 -16.51 -8.19 -0.04
N ASP A 101 -15.19 -8.23 -0.02
CA ASP A 101 -14.40 -8.87 1.04
C ASP A 101 -13.75 -7.84 1.98
N ALA A 102 -13.52 -6.61 1.49
CA ALA A 102 -12.97 -5.54 2.31
C ALA A 102 -13.55 -4.16 2.01
N GLN A 103 -13.93 -3.45 3.06
CA GLN A 103 -14.28 -2.03 3.02
C GLN A 103 -13.08 -1.19 3.47
N TRP A 104 -12.74 -0.18 2.67
CA TRP A 104 -11.68 0.76 2.99
C TRP A 104 -12.25 2.08 3.50
N PHE A 105 -11.47 2.76 4.32
CA PHE A 105 -11.71 4.16 4.68
C PHE A 105 -10.45 4.97 4.38
N ASP A 106 -10.61 5.97 3.51
CA ASP A 106 -9.59 6.98 3.22
C ASP A 106 -9.53 8.02 4.35
N ILE A 107 -8.69 9.04 4.24
CA ILE A 107 -8.39 10.05 5.27
C ILE A 107 -9.63 10.78 5.81
N ASP A 108 -10.78 10.68 5.14
CA ASP A 108 -12.04 11.27 5.53
C ASP A 108 -12.50 10.85 6.93
N TYR A 109 -12.17 9.63 7.39
CA TYR A 109 -12.57 9.16 8.71
C TYR A 109 -11.85 9.86 9.86
N MET A 110 -10.69 10.46 9.58
CA MET A 110 -9.81 11.05 10.58
C MET A 110 -10.34 12.43 11.04
N ASP A 111 -10.08 12.77 12.30
CA ASP A 111 -10.32 14.12 12.81
C ASP A 111 -9.28 15.07 12.20
N ALA A 112 -9.73 15.98 11.33
CA ALA A 112 -8.88 16.95 10.63
C ALA A 112 -7.61 16.32 9.99
N TYR A 113 -7.76 15.13 9.39
CA TYR A 113 -6.68 14.37 8.73
C TYR A 113 -5.51 13.95 9.64
N LYS A 114 -5.73 13.96 10.96
CA LYS A 114 -4.73 13.48 11.92
C LYS A 114 -4.73 11.95 11.96
N ILE A 115 -3.57 11.33 11.72
CA ILE A 115 -3.43 9.89 11.83
C ILE A 115 -3.80 9.40 13.25
N TRP A 116 -4.23 8.15 13.36
CA TRP A 116 -4.67 7.55 14.64
C TRP A 116 -5.81 8.30 15.35
N SER A 117 -6.67 8.98 14.59
CA SER A 117 -7.86 9.66 15.11
C SER A 117 -9.10 9.28 14.32
N VAL A 118 -10.28 9.56 14.91
CA VAL A 118 -11.58 9.41 14.24
C VAL A 118 -12.37 10.69 14.45
N ASP A 119 -12.90 11.27 13.39
CA ASP A 119 -13.85 12.38 13.45
C ASP A 119 -15.17 11.87 14.04
N THR A 120 -15.40 12.14 15.32
CA THR A 120 -16.58 11.63 16.03
C THR A 120 -17.89 12.26 15.56
N LYS A 121 -17.84 13.38 14.82
CA LYS A 121 -19.04 14.03 14.27
C LYS A 121 -19.48 13.37 12.96
N ARG A 122 -18.54 13.10 12.06
CA ARG A 122 -18.84 12.51 10.75
C ARG A 122 -18.78 10.98 10.75
N PHE A 123 -17.94 10.41 11.60
CA PHE A 123 -17.68 8.97 11.69
C PHE A 123 -17.95 8.38 13.08
N GLY A 124 -18.79 9.05 13.88
CA GLY A 124 -19.29 8.50 15.13
C GLY A 124 -19.94 7.12 14.94
N GLY A 125 -19.54 6.14 15.76
CA GLY A 125 -20.02 4.75 15.67
C GLY A 125 -19.34 3.90 14.60
N MET A 126 -18.25 4.38 13.99
CA MET A 126 -17.47 3.61 13.03
C MET A 126 -16.93 2.31 13.62
N ASP A 127 -16.55 2.29 14.90
CA ASP A 127 -16.13 1.10 15.64
C ASP A 127 -17.23 0.03 15.68
N VAL A 128 -18.47 0.44 15.94
CA VAL A 128 -19.65 -0.43 15.95
C VAL A 128 -19.94 -0.93 14.54
N PHE A 129 -19.88 -0.06 13.52
CA PHE A 129 -20.09 -0.46 12.13
C PHE A 129 -19.06 -1.50 11.67
N VAL A 130 -17.77 -1.28 11.97
CA VAL A 130 -16.69 -2.23 11.65
C VAL A 130 -16.89 -3.56 12.38
N ARG A 131 -17.15 -3.52 13.69
CA ARG A 131 -17.26 -4.72 14.52
C ARG A 131 -18.52 -5.53 14.19
N ASP A 132 -19.67 -4.88 14.16
CA ASP A 132 -20.96 -5.57 14.16
C ASP A 132 -21.55 -5.71 12.75
N VAL A 133 -21.31 -4.76 11.86
CA VAL A 133 -21.85 -4.86 10.49
C VAL A 133 -20.85 -5.52 9.55
N LEU A 134 -19.67 -4.92 9.36
CA LEU A 134 -18.69 -5.44 8.41
C LEU A 134 -18.20 -6.83 8.82
N ARG A 135 -17.69 -6.96 10.06
CA ARG A 135 -17.07 -8.20 10.51
C ARG A 135 -18.06 -9.28 10.90
N LYS A 136 -19.07 -8.99 11.73
CA LYS A 136 -20.02 -10.03 12.21
C LYS A 136 -21.07 -10.40 11.16
N ASN A 137 -21.71 -9.44 10.51
CA ASN A 137 -22.81 -9.74 9.59
C ASN A 137 -22.33 -10.16 8.20
N TYR A 138 -21.27 -9.52 7.69
CA TYR A 138 -20.80 -9.77 6.32
C TYR A 138 -19.48 -10.52 6.23
N SER A 139 -18.82 -10.83 7.36
CA SER A 139 -17.47 -11.43 7.37
C SER A 139 -16.40 -10.64 6.60
N MET A 140 -16.64 -9.35 6.37
CA MET A 140 -15.73 -8.45 5.66
C MET A 140 -14.58 -7.99 6.56
N ARG A 141 -13.46 -7.66 5.93
CA ARG A 141 -12.34 -6.96 6.58
C ARG A 141 -12.44 -5.46 6.38
N THR A 142 -11.70 -4.73 7.21
CA THR A 142 -11.57 -3.28 7.12
C THR A 142 -10.12 -2.92 6.92
N VAL A 143 -9.87 -2.03 5.97
CA VAL A 143 -8.55 -1.45 5.72
C VAL A 143 -8.65 0.05 5.92
N LEU A 144 -7.69 0.62 6.66
CA LEU A 144 -7.63 2.05 6.93
C LEU A 144 -6.35 2.60 6.29
N ILE A 145 -6.45 3.76 5.65
CA ILE A 145 -5.25 4.51 5.26
C ILE A 145 -4.54 5.04 6.51
N VAL A 146 -3.22 5.07 6.48
CA VAL A 146 -2.38 5.73 7.49
C VAL A 146 -1.25 6.45 6.76
N ASP A 147 -1.20 7.77 6.90
CA ASP A 147 -0.11 8.57 6.35
C ASP A 147 1.13 8.52 7.28
N PRO A 148 2.35 8.71 6.74
CA PRO A 148 3.56 8.73 7.56
C PRO A 148 3.74 10.05 8.33
N ALA A 149 3.12 11.15 7.86
CA ALA A 149 3.30 12.46 8.46
C ALA A 149 2.42 12.65 9.69
N ILE A 150 3.01 13.11 10.79
CA ILE A 150 2.31 13.41 12.04
C ILE A 150 2.08 14.92 12.13
N SER A 151 0.83 15.33 12.41
CA SER A 151 0.53 16.75 12.61
C SER A 151 1.22 17.29 13.85
N THR A 152 2.09 18.28 13.65
CA THR A 152 2.75 19.04 14.73
C THR A 152 1.86 20.11 15.35
N LYS A 153 0.65 20.29 14.80
CA LYS A 153 -0.36 21.25 15.24
C LYS A 153 -1.64 20.57 15.71
N GLY A 154 -1.53 19.30 16.15
CA GLY A 154 -2.68 18.49 16.59
C GLY A 154 -3.38 19.00 17.85
N GLY A 155 -2.73 19.90 18.59
CA GLY A 155 -3.20 20.44 19.87
C GLY A 155 -2.86 19.53 21.06
N PRO A 156 -3.07 20.01 22.29
CA PRO A 156 -2.84 19.21 23.50
C PRO A 156 -3.67 17.92 23.50
N GLY A 157 -3.07 16.81 23.92
CA GLY A 157 -3.69 15.48 23.98
C GLY A 157 -3.61 14.68 22.67
N TYR A 158 -2.96 15.20 21.63
CA TYR A 158 -2.71 14.44 20.40
C TYR A 158 -1.51 13.51 20.56
N ARG A 159 -1.78 12.35 21.18
CA ARG A 159 -0.76 11.36 21.58
C ARG A 159 0.24 10.95 20.49
N PRO A 160 -0.15 10.73 19.21
CA PRO A 160 0.82 10.37 18.18
C PRO A 160 1.98 11.36 18.03
N TYR A 161 1.75 12.64 18.28
CA TYR A 161 2.81 13.65 18.28
C TYR A 161 3.56 13.71 19.61
N GLU A 162 2.83 13.73 20.72
CA GLU A 162 3.40 13.82 22.07
C GLU A 162 4.32 12.63 22.39
N ASP A 163 3.95 11.40 22.00
CA ASP A 163 4.77 10.21 22.23
C ASP A 163 6.09 10.28 21.46
N VAL A 164 6.09 10.83 20.24
CA VAL A 164 7.32 11.04 19.44
C VAL A 164 8.20 12.11 20.07
N GLU A 165 7.64 13.23 20.52
CA GLU A 165 8.41 14.27 21.21
C GLU A 165 9.02 13.77 22.53
N LEU A 166 8.30 12.91 23.26
CA LEU A 166 8.76 12.32 24.52
C LEU A 166 9.74 11.14 24.32
N GLY A 167 10.04 10.77 23.06
CA GLY A 167 10.95 9.67 22.74
C GLY A 167 10.38 8.28 23.05
N HIS A 168 9.07 8.17 23.26
CA HIS A 168 8.40 6.89 23.40
C HIS A 168 8.35 6.20 22.04
N ARG A 169 8.83 4.94 21.96
CA ARG A 169 8.69 4.12 20.76
C ARG A 169 7.37 3.35 20.85
N PHE A 170 6.61 3.35 19.76
CA PHE A 170 5.40 2.54 19.57
C PHE A 170 5.74 1.05 19.46
#